data_AF-A0A7J4X2N5-F1
#
_entry.id   AF-A0A7J4X2N5-F1
#
_cell.length_a   1.000
_cell.length_b   1.000
_cell.length_c   1.000
_cell.angle_alpha   90.00
_cell.angle_beta   90.00
_cell.angle_gamma   90.00
#
_symmetry.space_group_name_H-M   'P 1'
#
loop_
_entity.id
_entity.type
_entity.pdbx_description
1 polymer ?
#
loop_
_entity_poly.entity_id
_entity_poly.type
_entity_poly.pdbx_seq_one_letter_code
_entity_poly.pdbx_strand_id
1 'polypeptide(L)'
;MVKISDAIAANHKMFVAAYSKAIDDNIKDLSGNAVLTESYARIAAVNAVKVDLIDQNMTLDAAHFFYEAHNDAVLSHVNASFGCWRPALQALRSFMENTLSAIYYADHPIELEKWKNGKFSIPPKELRAYVIEHPKVQDLALHLDLKSLLDGEYSTLSKAVHASNSLFRMTSADGKTSITKPNQADLGKWSARERETISLCMTIVASVMCHHLEGAKLPQLRDALGIAVGAPFRAALKAHCKISIPAP
;
A
#
# COMPACT_ATOMS: atom_id res chain seq x y z
N MET A 1 -26.20 22.49 38.79
CA MET A 1 -25.83 22.68 37.37
C MET A 1 -24.51 21.93 37.18
N VAL A 2 -24.49 20.79 36.47
CA VAL A 2 -23.24 20.07 36.19
C VAL A 2 -22.34 21.02 35.41
N LYS A 3 -21.11 21.24 35.87
CA LYS A 3 -20.16 22.08 35.13
C LYS A 3 -19.90 21.39 33.78
N ILE A 4 -19.95 22.16 32.69
CA ILE A 4 -19.77 21.64 31.33
C ILE A 4 -18.48 20.80 31.21
N SER A 5 -17.43 21.17 31.95
CA SER A 5 -16.17 20.41 32.07
C SER A 5 -16.38 18.96 32.52
N ASP A 6 -17.21 18.76 33.54
CA ASP A 6 -17.43 17.45 34.16
C ASP A 6 -18.26 16.56 33.23
N ALA A 7 -19.21 17.16 32.51
CA ALA A 7 -19.98 16.48 31.47
C ALA A 7 -19.10 16.07 30.27
N ILE A 8 -18.18 16.93 29.83
CA ILE A 8 -17.22 16.60 28.75
C ILE A 8 -16.31 15.44 29.18
N ALA A 9 -15.76 15.48 30.39
CA ALA A 9 -14.89 14.43 30.91
C ALA A 9 -15.62 13.08 31.02
N ALA A 10 -16.87 13.09 31.52
CA ALA A 10 -17.71 11.90 31.60
C ALA A 10 -18.01 11.33 30.19
N ASN A 11 -18.40 12.18 29.24
CA ASN A 11 -18.69 11.76 27.86
C ASN A 11 -17.45 11.19 27.16
N HIS A 12 -16.28 11.82 27.32
CA HIS A 12 -15.03 11.31 26.76
C HIS A 12 -14.69 9.93 27.33
N LYS A 13 -14.82 9.73 28.64
CA LYS A 13 -14.60 8.42 29.28
C LYS A 13 -15.54 7.34 28.73
N MET A 14 -16.82 7.68 28.56
CA MET A 14 -17.79 6.75 27.95
C MET A 14 -17.45 6.43 26.50
N PHE A 15 -17.05 7.44 25.71
CA PHE A 15 -16.64 7.27 24.32
C PHE A 15 -15.43 6.34 24.19
N VAL A 16 -14.36 6.58 24.96
CA VAL A 16 -13.15 5.74 24.95
C VAL A 16 -13.49 4.29 25.32
N ALA A 17 -14.26 4.09 26.39
CA ALA A 17 -14.65 2.74 26.81
C ALA A 17 -15.45 2.00 25.72
N ALA A 18 -16.41 2.68 25.09
CA ALA A 18 -17.22 2.09 24.02
C ALA A 18 -16.39 1.78 22.76
N TYR A 19 -15.52 2.70 22.35
CA TYR A 19 -14.69 2.52 21.16
C TYR A 19 -13.61 1.44 21.34
N SER A 20 -12.92 1.42 22.48
CA SER A 20 -11.93 0.38 22.78
C SER A 20 -12.57 -1.01 22.78
N LYS A 21 -13.74 -1.16 23.41
CA LYS A 21 -14.47 -2.43 23.36
C LYS A 21 -14.83 -2.83 21.93
N ALA A 22 -15.30 -1.90 21.11
CA ALA A 22 -15.64 -2.18 19.72
C ALA A 22 -14.42 -2.64 18.89
N ILE A 23 -13.24 -2.04 19.09
CA ILE A 23 -12.00 -2.54 18.47
C ILE A 23 -11.72 -3.97 18.91
N ASP A 24 -11.72 -4.23 20.23
CA ASP A 24 -11.38 -5.55 20.77
C ASP A 24 -12.30 -6.65 20.26
N ASP A 25 -13.61 -6.36 20.18
CA ASP A 25 -14.60 -7.27 19.62
C ASP A 25 -14.30 -7.51 18.12
N ASN A 26 -14.07 -6.45 17.34
CA ASN A 26 -13.79 -6.57 15.91
C ASN A 26 -12.50 -7.37 15.61
N ILE A 27 -11.45 -7.18 16.40
CA ILE A 27 -10.20 -7.95 16.26
C ILE A 27 -10.49 -9.44 16.46
N LYS A 28 -11.29 -9.78 17.47
CA LYS A 28 -11.68 -11.18 17.71
C LYS A 28 -12.51 -11.74 16.56
N ASP A 29 -13.45 -10.97 16.03
CA ASP A 29 -14.31 -11.36 14.91
C ASP A 29 -13.53 -11.61 13.62
N LEU A 30 -12.45 -10.86 13.40
CA LEU A 30 -11.60 -10.98 12.21
C LEU A 30 -10.37 -11.86 12.41
N SER A 31 -10.07 -12.26 13.65
CA SER A 31 -8.90 -13.08 13.98
C SER A 31 -8.94 -14.43 13.27
N GLY A 32 -7.79 -14.86 12.76
CA GLY A 32 -7.65 -16.13 12.03
C GLY A 32 -8.29 -16.14 10.63
N ASN A 33 -8.77 -15.00 10.14
CA ASN A 33 -9.30 -14.90 8.79
C ASN A 33 -8.20 -15.10 7.74
N ALA A 34 -8.41 -16.03 6.82
CA ALA A 34 -7.45 -16.37 5.77
C ALA A 34 -7.04 -15.15 4.91
N VAL A 35 -7.96 -14.21 4.67
CA VAL A 35 -7.69 -12.98 3.90
C VAL A 35 -6.62 -12.12 4.60
N LEU A 36 -6.67 -12.03 5.93
CA LEU A 36 -5.66 -11.30 6.70
C LEU A 36 -4.33 -12.05 6.72
N THR A 37 -4.34 -13.38 6.82
CA THR A 37 -3.12 -14.20 6.69
C THR A 37 -2.44 -14.00 5.34
N GLU A 38 -3.21 -14.02 4.25
CA GLU A 38 -2.71 -13.77 2.90
C GLU A 38 -2.15 -12.35 2.74
N SER A 39 -2.81 -11.34 3.33
CA SER A 39 -2.32 -9.97 3.37
C SER A 39 -0.98 -9.87 4.10
N TYR A 40 -0.85 -10.51 5.27
CA TYR A 40 0.39 -10.54 6.00
C TYR A 40 1.52 -11.21 5.21
N ALA A 41 1.22 -12.30 4.47
CA ALA A 41 2.19 -12.94 3.59
C ALA A 41 2.69 -12.00 2.47
N ARG A 42 1.79 -11.19 1.88
CA ARG A 42 2.18 -10.15 0.90
C ARG A 42 3.06 -9.08 1.53
N ILE A 43 2.76 -8.63 2.75
CA ILE A 43 3.57 -7.66 3.48
C ILE A 43 4.96 -8.23 3.78
N ALA A 44 5.05 -9.49 4.19
CA ALA A 44 6.33 -10.18 4.40
C ALA A 44 7.16 -10.22 3.10
N ALA A 45 6.51 -10.42 1.94
CA ALA A 45 7.18 -10.33 0.65
C ALA A 45 7.66 -8.91 0.31
N VAL A 46 6.87 -7.88 0.63
CA VAL A 46 7.31 -6.47 0.51
C VAL A 46 8.52 -6.20 1.42
N ASN A 47 8.55 -6.76 2.62
CA ASN A 47 9.70 -6.66 3.52
C ASN A 47 10.95 -7.38 2.96
N ALA A 48 10.78 -8.54 2.31
CA ALA A 48 11.89 -9.19 1.61
C ALA A 48 12.46 -8.30 0.50
N VAL A 49 11.60 -7.65 -0.30
CA VAL A 49 12.02 -6.65 -1.30
C VAL A 49 12.77 -5.49 -0.63
N LYS A 50 12.28 -4.98 0.50
CA LYS A 50 12.97 -3.93 1.26
C LYS A 50 14.41 -4.35 1.61
N VAL A 51 14.57 -5.50 2.28
CA VAL A 51 15.86 -5.93 2.83
C VAL A 51 16.85 -6.41 1.77
N ASP A 52 16.36 -7.23 0.83
CA ASP A 52 17.23 -7.94 -0.12
C ASP A 52 17.48 -7.15 -1.40
N LEU A 53 16.67 -6.11 -1.67
CA LEU A 53 16.73 -5.33 -2.90
C LEU A 53 16.93 -3.85 -2.64
N ILE A 54 16.08 -3.22 -1.83
CA ILE A 54 16.14 -1.77 -1.63
C ILE A 54 17.35 -1.37 -0.79
N ASP A 55 17.54 -2.00 0.37
CA ASP A 55 18.66 -1.69 1.29
C ASP A 55 20.02 -1.91 0.66
N GLN A 56 20.11 -2.82 -0.30
CA GLN A 56 21.37 -3.19 -0.95
C GLN A 56 21.72 -2.29 -2.14
N ASN A 57 20.73 -1.64 -2.75
CA ASN A 57 20.91 -1.03 -4.08
C ASN A 57 20.43 0.43 -4.19
N MET A 58 19.70 0.95 -3.21
CA MET A 58 19.33 2.38 -3.16
C MET A 58 20.18 3.15 -2.16
N THR A 59 20.33 4.46 -2.38
CA THR A 59 20.86 5.35 -1.34
C THR A 59 19.91 5.37 -0.15
N LEU A 60 20.45 5.52 1.06
CA LEU A 60 19.64 5.49 2.29
C LEU A 60 18.47 6.48 2.26
N ASP A 61 18.71 7.68 1.74
CA ASP A 61 17.70 8.73 1.67
C ASP A 61 16.55 8.40 0.71
N ALA A 62 16.84 7.78 -0.42
CA ALA A 62 15.79 7.30 -1.34
C ALA A 62 15.08 6.06 -0.76
N ALA A 63 15.84 5.15 -0.14
CA ALA A 63 15.31 3.95 0.49
C ALA A 63 14.31 4.25 1.62
N HIS A 64 14.48 5.36 2.34
CA HIS A 64 13.54 5.79 3.38
C HIS A 64 12.10 5.97 2.87
N PHE A 65 11.89 6.39 1.62
CA PHE A 65 10.54 6.41 1.04
C PHE A 65 9.96 5.00 0.93
N PHE A 66 10.76 3.99 0.57
CA PHE A 66 10.29 2.61 0.56
C PHE A 66 10.05 2.06 1.98
N TYR A 67 10.77 2.57 2.98
CA TYR A 67 10.53 2.20 4.38
C TYR A 67 9.16 2.70 4.84
N GLU A 68 8.84 3.95 4.51
CA GLU A 68 7.50 4.51 4.73
C GLU A 68 6.44 3.77 3.93
N ALA A 69 6.73 3.36 2.69
CA ALA A 69 5.83 2.51 1.92
C ALA A 69 5.55 1.20 2.68
N HIS A 70 6.58 0.47 3.10
CA HIS A 70 6.37 -0.77 3.86
C HIS A 70 5.57 -0.53 5.15
N ASN A 71 5.84 0.56 5.87
CA ASN A 71 5.04 0.96 7.03
C ASN A 71 3.57 1.23 6.68
N ASP A 72 3.30 1.89 5.55
CA ASP A 72 1.95 2.13 5.05
C ASP A 72 1.21 0.84 4.69
N ALA A 73 1.90 -0.16 4.14
CA ALA A 73 1.32 -1.48 3.88
C ALA A 73 0.93 -2.19 5.19
N VAL A 74 1.78 -2.13 6.21
CA VAL A 74 1.49 -2.63 7.56
C VAL A 74 0.32 -1.86 8.19
N LEU A 75 0.31 -0.53 8.09
CA LEU A 75 -0.75 0.32 8.62
C LEU A 75 -2.09 0.02 7.95
N SER A 76 -2.09 -0.25 6.64
CA SER A 76 -3.28 -0.69 5.91
C SER A 76 -3.85 -1.98 6.51
N HIS A 77 -3.01 -3.00 6.67
CA HIS A 77 -3.40 -4.28 7.25
C HIS A 77 -3.92 -4.14 8.69
N VAL A 78 -3.22 -3.38 9.53
CA VAL A 78 -3.63 -3.14 10.91
C VAL A 78 -5.00 -2.48 10.95
N ASN A 79 -5.25 -1.43 10.17
CA ASN A 79 -6.57 -0.80 10.14
C ASN A 79 -7.67 -1.73 9.62
N ALA A 80 -7.35 -2.59 8.63
CA ALA A 80 -8.29 -3.58 8.12
C ALA A 80 -8.62 -4.67 9.15
N SER A 81 -7.67 -5.05 10.02
CA SER A 81 -7.85 -6.14 11.00
C SER A 81 -8.87 -5.84 12.10
N PHE A 82 -9.28 -4.58 12.27
CA PHE A 82 -10.38 -4.19 13.16
C PHE A 82 -11.50 -3.42 12.44
N GLY A 83 -11.56 -3.49 11.11
CA GLY A 83 -12.66 -2.96 10.31
C GLY A 83 -12.64 -1.44 10.10
N CYS A 84 -11.47 -0.82 10.15
CA CYS A 84 -11.23 0.59 9.87
C CYS A 84 -10.86 0.81 8.39
N TRP A 85 -11.83 0.55 7.51
CA TRP A 85 -11.58 0.39 6.07
C TRP A 85 -11.05 1.64 5.37
N ARG A 86 -11.54 2.81 5.77
CA ARG A 86 -11.18 4.06 5.11
C ARG A 86 -9.71 4.43 5.36
N PRO A 87 -9.22 4.47 6.62
CA PRO A 87 -7.80 4.59 6.89
C PRO A 87 -6.96 3.49 6.24
N ALA A 88 -7.45 2.26 6.17
CA ALA A 88 -6.72 1.18 5.49
C ALA A 88 -6.46 1.49 4.01
N LEU A 89 -7.47 1.98 3.28
CA LEU A 89 -7.34 2.37 1.88
C LEU A 89 -6.50 3.64 1.68
N GLN A 90 -6.57 4.58 2.61
CA GLN A 90 -5.70 5.77 2.60
C GLN A 90 -4.23 5.37 2.76
N ALA A 91 -3.94 4.41 3.64
CA ALA A 91 -2.60 3.85 3.80
C ALA A 91 -2.13 3.13 2.52
N LEU A 92 -2.99 2.37 1.82
CA LEU A 92 -2.60 1.79 0.51
C LEU A 92 -2.25 2.84 -0.54
N ARG A 93 -2.98 3.97 -0.56
CA ARG A 93 -2.64 5.10 -1.45
C ARG A 93 -1.26 5.66 -1.11
N SER A 94 -1.00 5.86 0.18
CA SER A 94 0.30 6.33 0.68
C SER A 94 1.43 5.36 0.33
N PHE A 95 1.21 4.05 0.51
CA PHE A 95 2.13 2.99 0.08
C PHE A 95 2.49 3.12 -1.41
N MET A 96 1.51 3.32 -2.28
CA MET A 96 1.76 3.54 -3.71
C MET A 96 2.59 4.81 -3.94
N GLU A 97 2.22 5.94 -3.35
CA GLU A 97 2.95 7.21 -3.50
C GLU A 97 4.41 7.11 -3.01
N ASN A 98 4.62 6.49 -1.85
CA ASN A 98 5.93 6.29 -1.26
C ASN A 98 6.79 5.29 -2.05
N THR A 99 6.19 4.23 -2.61
CA THR A 99 6.91 3.29 -3.49
C THR A 99 7.41 4.00 -4.76
N LEU A 100 6.56 4.81 -5.39
CA LEU A 100 6.95 5.56 -6.60
C LEU A 100 7.95 6.67 -6.27
N SER A 101 7.83 7.31 -5.10
CA SER A 101 8.78 8.33 -4.63
C SER A 101 10.17 7.74 -4.39
N ALA A 102 10.27 6.51 -3.86
CA ALA A 102 11.55 5.83 -3.68
C ALA A 102 12.28 5.65 -5.01
N ILE A 103 11.56 5.27 -6.06
CA ILE A 103 12.13 5.14 -7.42
C ILE A 103 12.54 6.52 -7.94
N TYR A 104 11.63 7.50 -7.88
CA TYR A 104 11.90 8.85 -8.37
C TYR A 104 13.15 9.48 -7.75
N TYR A 105 13.23 9.49 -6.42
CA TYR A 105 14.34 10.12 -5.71
C TYR A 105 15.64 9.31 -5.74
N ALA A 106 15.58 8.01 -6.03
CA ALA A 106 16.79 7.24 -6.33
C ALA A 106 17.48 7.75 -7.61
N ASP A 107 16.70 8.12 -8.63
CA ASP A 107 17.20 8.65 -9.90
C ASP A 107 17.44 10.18 -9.87
N HIS A 108 16.86 10.90 -8.91
CA HIS A 108 16.88 12.38 -8.83
C HIS A 108 17.47 12.90 -7.52
N PRO A 109 18.78 12.72 -7.25
CA PRO A 109 19.40 13.12 -5.99
C PRO A 109 19.34 14.63 -5.72
N ILE A 110 19.39 15.47 -6.77
CA ILE A 110 19.29 16.93 -6.63
C ILE A 110 17.89 17.36 -6.14
N GLU A 111 16.86 16.69 -6.64
CA GLU A 111 15.48 17.00 -6.23
C GLU A 111 15.16 16.44 -4.86
N LEU A 112 15.76 15.31 -4.49
CA LEU A 112 15.74 14.80 -3.13
C LEU A 112 16.33 15.81 -2.14
N GLU A 113 17.46 16.43 -2.48
CA GLU A 113 18.05 17.50 -1.67
C GLU A 113 17.12 18.73 -1.55
N LYS A 114 16.46 19.12 -2.64
CA LYS A 114 15.46 20.20 -2.60
C LYS A 114 14.24 19.82 -1.77
N TRP A 115 13.77 18.57 -1.85
CA TRP A 115 12.65 18.06 -1.06
C TRP A 115 12.96 18.09 0.43
N LYS A 116 14.15 17.62 0.83
CA LYS A 116 14.63 17.70 2.23
C LYS A 116 14.63 19.12 2.79
N ASN A 117 14.88 20.10 1.93
CA ASN A 117 14.87 21.52 2.27
C ASN A 117 13.49 22.19 2.14
N GLY A 118 12.43 21.43 1.85
CA GLY A 118 11.07 21.95 1.65
C GLY A 118 10.89 22.79 0.38
N LYS A 119 11.82 22.70 -0.57
CA LYS A 119 11.86 23.50 -1.80
C LYS A 119 11.33 22.75 -3.03
N PHE A 120 10.99 21.49 -2.88
CA PHE A 120 10.47 20.65 -3.95
C PHE A 120 9.47 19.64 -3.41
N SER A 121 8.44 19.36 -4.19
CA SER A 121 7.51 18.27 -3.99
C SER A 121 6.97 17.88 -5.36
N ILE A 122 7.11 16.60 -5.72
CA ILE A 122 6.55 16.09 -6.96
C ILE A 122 5.09 15.63 -6.74
N PRO A 123 4.13 16.12 -7.55
CA PRO A 123 2.75 15.68 -7.46
C PRO A 123 2.58 14.19 -7.80
N PRO A 124 1.62 13.47 -7.19
CA PRO A 124 1.39 12.04 -7.48
C PRO A 124 1.12 11.71 -8.94
N LYS A 125 0.50 12.62 -9.70
CA LYS A 125 0.27 12.47 -11.14
C LYS A 125 1.59 12.43 -11.91
N GLU A 126 2.53 13.29 -11.56
CA GLU A 126 3.86 13.37 -12.19
C GLU A 126 4.73 12.17 -11.79
N LEU A 127 4.67 11.74 -10.51
CA LEU A 127 5.31 10.50 -10.06
C LEU A 127 4.88 9.28 -10.89
N ARG A 128 3.57 9.11 -11.10
CA ARG A 128 3.04 8.01 -11.91
C ARG A 128 3.48 8.11 -13.37
N ALA A 129 3.45 9.31 -13.95
CA ALA A 129 3.90 9.52 -15.32
C ALA A 129 5.38 9.16 -15.48
N TYR A 130 6.23 9.63 -14.58
CA TYR A 130 7.66 9.36 -14.55
C TYR A 130 7.96 7.86 -14.55
N VAL A 131 7.37 7.11 -13.62
CA VAL A 131 7.66 5.67 -13.46
C VAL A 131 7.23 4.86 -14.69
N ILE A 132 6.14 5.26 -15.35
CA ILE A 132 5.68 4.61 -16.58
C ILE A 132 6.65 4.83 -17.75
N GLU A 133 7.25 6.01 -17.81
CA GLU A 133 8.24 6.38 -18.84
C GLU A 133 9.66 5.92 -18.49
N HIS A 134 9.88 5.36 -17.30
CA HIS A 134 11.19 4.90 -16.86
C HIS A 134 11.74 3.84 -17.84
N PRO A 135 13.02 3.93 -18.30
CA PRO A 135 13.55 3.05 -19.34
C PRO A 135 13.50 1.54 -19.01
N LYS A 136 13.53 1.21 -17.72
CA LYS A 136 13.39 -0.19 -17.25
C LYS A 136 11.95 -0.66 -17.10
N VAL A 137 10.97 0.21 -17.32
CA VAL A 137 9.53 -0.05 -17.14
C VAL A 137 8.76 0.12 -18.45
N GLN A 138 9.20 1.00 -19.37
CA GLN A 138 8.46 1.39 -20.57
C GLN A 138 7.86 0.21 -21.39
N ASP A 139 8.64 -0.86 -21.62
CA ASP A 139 8.20 -2.01 -22.42
C ASP A 139 7.12 -2.79 -21.68
N LEU A 140 7.31 -2.96 -20.37
CA LEU A 140 6.34 -3.57 -19.47
C LEU A 140 5.06 -2.73 -19.39
N ALA A 141 5.22 -1.40 -19.35
CA ALA A 141 4.11 -0.47 -19.29
C ALA A 141 3.23 -0.52 -20.53
N LEU A 142 3.84 -0.63 -21.72
CA LEU A 142 3.11 -0.81 -22.96
C LEU A 142 2.39 -2.16 -23.01
N HIS A 143 3.05 -3.25 -22.59
CA HIS A 143 2.48 -4.59 -22.66
C HIS A 143 1.25 -4.78 -21.76
N LEU A 144 1.30 -4.23 -20.53
CA LEU A 144 0.25 -4.43 -19.53
C LEU A 144 -0.76 -3.28 -19.46
N ASP A 145 -0.58 -2.22 -20.26
CA ASP A 145 -1.26 -0.94 -20.06
C ASP A 145 -1.12 -0.45 -18.59
N LEU A 146 0.12 -0.50 -18.07
CA LEU A 146 0.39 -0.16 -16.66
C LEU A 146 -0.08 1.26 -16.32
N LYS A 147 -0.08 2.17 -17.29
CA LYS A 147 -0.56 3.53 -17.08
C LYS A 147 -2.03 3.53 -16.67
N SER A 148 -2.88 2.82 -17.42
CA SER A 148 -4.31 2.71 -17.13
C SER A 148 -4.56 2.00 -15.80
N LEU A 149 -3.83 0.91 -15.52
CA LEU A 149 -3.94 0.19 -14.26
C LEU A 149 -3.55 1.06 -13.06
N LEU A 150 -2.41 1.75 -13.13
CA LEU A 150 -1.90 2.59 -12.05
C LEU A 150 -2.80 3.82 -11.81
N ASP A 151 -3.25 4.50 -12.88
CA ASP A 151 -4.20 5.62 -12.76
C ASP A 151 -5.57 5.17 -12.23
N GLY A 152 -6.06 4.01 -12.69
CA GLY A 152 -7.33 3.43 -12.26
C GLY A 152 -7.33 3.03 -10.77
N GLU A 153 -6.25 2.38 -10.33
CA GLU A 153 -6.11 2.00 -8.92
C GLU A 153 -5.91 3.22 -8.03
N TYR A 154 -5.04 4.16 -8.42
CA TYR A 154 -4.85 5.41 -7.68
C TYR A 154 -6.14 6.22 -7.54
N SER A 155 -6.93 6.32 -8.62
CA SER A 155 -8.24 6.97 -8.62
C SER A 155 -9.21 6.28 -7.67
N THR A 156 -9.20 4.94 -7.65
CA THR A 156 -10.03 4.14 -6.75
C THR A 156 -9.67 4.38 -5.29
N LEU A 157 -8.39 4.34 -4.94
CA LEU A 157 -7.91 4.61 -3.58
C LEU A 157 -8.17 6.07 -3.16
N SER A 158 -8.04 7.03 -4.08
CA SER A 158 -8.28 8.46 -3.80
C SER A 158 -9.74 8.76 -3.42
N LYS A 159 -10.70 7.92 -3.82
CA LYS A 159 -12.11 8.03 -3.36
C LYS A 159 -12.24 7.84 -1.85
N ALA A 160 -11.34 7.06 -1.23
CA ALA A 160 -11.31 6.90 0.23
C ALA A 160 -10.84 8.18 0.93
N VAL A 161 -9.97 8.98 0.31
CA VAL A 161 -9.53 10.27 0.85
C VAL A 161 -10.68 11.28 0.82
N HIS A 162 -11.32 11.47 -0.33
CA HIS A 162 -12.30 12.54 -0.54
C HIS A 162 -13.72 12.27 -0.02
N ALA A 163 -13.98 11.12 0.63
CA ALA A 163 -15.33 10.68 1.03
C ALA A 163 -16.33 10.65 -0.15
N SER A 164 -15.82 10.65 -1.40
CA SER A 164 -16.59 10.91 -2.60
C SER A 164 -17.36 9.69 -3.10
N ASN A 165 -17.28 8.56 -2.37
CA ASN A 165 -17.95 7.32 -2.67
C ASN A 165 -18.69 6.77 -1.44
N SER A 166 -19.95 6.38 -1.63
CA SER A 166 -20.78 5.74 -0.61
C SER A 166 -20.20 4.41 -0.12
N LEU A 167 -19.39 3.73 -0.95
CA LEU A 167 -18.69 2.49 -0.62
C LEU A 167 -17.72 2.61 0.57
N PHE A 168 -17.26 3.82 0.91
CA PHE A 168 -16.27 4.05 1.98
C PHE A 168 -16.79 4.98 3.08
N ARG A 169 -18.12 5.21 3.14
CA ARG A 169 -18.73 5.97 4.23
C ARG A 169 -18.74 5.14 5.50
N MET A 170 -18.16 5.68 6.56
CA MET A 170 -18.15 5.05 7.89
C MET A 170 -19.38 5.46 8.73
N THR A 171 -20.24 6.35 8.26
CA THR A 171 -21.48 6.71 8.96
C THR A 171 -22.57 5.69 8.69
N SER A 172 -23.25 5.20 9.73
CA SER A 172 -24.45 4.38 9.58
C SER A 172 -25.63 5.21 9.07
N ALA A 173 -26.62 4.55 8.48
CA ALA A 173 -27.82 5.20 7.93
C ALA A 173 -28.64 5.98 8.98
N ASP A 174 -28.47 5.68 10.26
CA ASP A 174 -29.09 6.38 11.39
C ASP A 174 -28.30 7.60 11.88
N GLY A 175 -27.23 7.99 11.16
CA GLY A 175 -26.41 9.17 11.48
C GLY A 175 -25.47 8.97 12.68
N LYS A 176 -25.38 7.76 13.24
CA LYS A 176 -24.45 7.48 14.32
C LYS A 176 -23.02 7.42 13.80
N THR A 177 -22.09 7.81 14.67
CA THR A 177 -20.67 7.64 14.42
C THR A 177 -20.34 6.15 14.47
N SER A 178 -19.87 5.59 13.36
CA SER A 178 -19.26 4.27 13.31
C SER A 178 -17.82 4.46 12.83
N ILE A 179 -16.87 4.08 13.67
CA ILE A 179 -15.44 4.24 13.41
C ILE A 179 -14.89 2.96 12.78
N THR A 180 -15.50 1.82 13.12
CA THR A 180 -15.08 0.48 12.72
C THR A 180 -16.31 -0.38 12.44
N LYS A 181 -16.22 -1.29 11.46
CA LYS A 181 -17.29 -2.26 11.15
C LYS A 181 -16.70 -3.56 10.57
N PRO A 182 -16.68 -4.68 11.32
CA PRO A 182 -16.04 -5.91 10.89
C PRO A 182 -16.98 -6.70 9.97
N ASN A 183 -17.16 -6.28 8.73
CA ASN A 183 -17.94 -7.06 7.77
C ASN A 183 -17.05 -7.69 6.69
N GLN A 184 -17.35 -8.94 6.39
CA GLN A 184 -16.57 -9.77 5.46
C GLN A 184 -16.59 -9.22 4.03
N ALA A 185 -17.68 -8.56 3.62
CA ALA A 185 -17.78 -7.98 2.29
C ALA A 185 -16.78 -6.83 2.09
N ASP A 186 -16.63 -5.94 3.08
CA ASP A 186 -15.69 -4.83 3.01
C ASP A 186 -14.25 -5.31 3.23
N LEU A 187 -14.01 -6.35 4.04
CA LEU A 187 -12.72 -7.03 4.09
C LEU A 187 -12.30 -7.56 2.72
N GLY A 188 -13.22 -8.22 2.00
CA GLY A 188 -12.98 -8.71 0.65
C GLY A 188 -12.69 -7.58 -0.35
N LYS A 189 -13.43 -6.47 -0.29
CA LYS A 189 -13.18 -5.28 -1.12
C LYS A 189 -11.80 -4.68 -0.85
N TRP A 190 -11.44 -4.51 0.42
CA TRP A 190 -10.13 -4.00 0.82
C TRP A 190 -9.01 -4.93 0.33
N SER A 191 -9.12 -6.24 0.58
CA SER A 191 -8.12 -7.22 0.14
C SER A 191 -7.90 -7.21 -1.37
N ALA A 192 -8.98 -7.05 -2.15
CA ALA A 192 -8.87 -6.91 -3.59
C ALA A 192 -8.07 -5.66 -4.00
N ARG A 193 -8.19 -4.54 -3.28
CA ARG A 193 -7.39 -3.32 -3.52
C ARG A 193 -5.95 -3.48 -3.05
N GLU A 194 -5.74 -4.09 -1.89
CA GLU A 194 -4.42 -4.35 -1.32
C GLU A 194 -3.58 -5.22 -2.26
N ARG A 195 -4.15 -6.35 -2.72
CA ARG A 195 -3.49 -7.24 -3.69
C ARG A 195 -3.14 -6.53 -4.99
N GLU A 196 -4.07 -5.75 -5.55
CA GLU A 196 -3.82 -5.02 -6.81
C GLU A 196 -2.71 -3.98 -6.64
N THR A 197 -2.80 -3.19 -5.57
CA THR A 197 -1.83 -2.14 -5.26
C THR A 197 -0.43 -2.70 -5.04
N ILE A 198 -0.30 -3.75 -4.21
CA ILE A 198 0.99 -4.41 -3.94
C ILE A 198 1.53 -5.04 -5.22
N SER A 199 0.70 -5.75 -5.99
CA SER A 199 1.13 -6.39 -7.22
C SER A 199 1.65 -5.38 -8.24
N LEU A 200 0.96 -4.26 -8.45
CA LEU A 200 1.41 -3.18 -9.33
C LEU A 200 2.74 -2.59 -8.87
N CYS A 201 2.84 -2.23 -7.58
CA CYS A 201 4.03 -1.60 -7.02
C CYS A 201 5.25 -2.53 -7.06
N MET A 202 5.09 -3.79 -6.66
CA MET A 202 6.19 -4.77 -6.69
C MET A 202 6.61 -5.15 -8.10
N THR A 203 5.67 -5.14 -9.06
CA THR A 203 5.99 -5.33 -10.47
C THR A 203 6.89 -4.20 -10.99
N ILE A 204 6.53 -2.96 -10.69
CA ILE A 204 7.32 -1.78 -11.06
C ILE A 204 8.71 -1.84 -10.41
N VAL A 205 8.79 -2.11 -9.11
CA VAL A 205 10.07 -2.20 -8.38
C VAL A 205 10.96 -3.30 -8.97
N ALA A 206 10.40 -4.49 -9.22
CA ALA A 206 11.15 -5.59 -9.84
C ALA A 206 11.65 -5.23 -11.25
N SER A 207 10.87 -4.47 -12.01
CA SER A 207 11.24 -3.98 -13.34
C SER A 207 12.40 -2.97 -13.28
N VAL A 208 12.31 -1.97 -12.40
CA VAL A 208 13.39 -0.98 -12.18
C VAL A 208 14.68 -1.67 -11.72
N MET A 209 14.57 -2.63 -10.80
CA MET A 209 15.69 -3.36 -10.20
C MET A 209 16.06 -4.64 -10.97
N CYS A 210 15.66 -4.75 -12.24
CA CYS A 210 15.71 -6.02 -12.98
C CYS A 210 17.11 -6.66 -13.04
N HIS A 211 18.16 -5.86 -13.11
CA HIS A 211 19.54 -6.33 -13.18
C HIS A 211 20.03 -7.04 -11.90
N HIS A 212 19.38 -6.80 -10.76
CA HIS A 212 19.62 -7.53 -9.51
C HIS A 212 18.81 -8.83 -9.41
N LEU A 213 17.76 -8.96 -10.23
CA LEU A 213 16.82 -10.07 -10.21
C LEU A 213 16.92 -11.00 -11.43
N GLU A 214 17.62 -10.61 -12.50
CA GLU A 214 17.73 -11.37 -13.74
C GLU A 214 18.47 -12.71 -13.56
N GLY A 215 18.17 -13.67 -14.44
CA GLY A 215 18.80 -14.99 -14.41
C GLY A 215 18.36 -15.79 -13.19
N ALA A 216 19.31 -16.24 -12.37
CA ALA A 216 19.10 -17.04 -11.15
C ALA A 216 19.47 -16.29 -9.85
N LYS A 217 19.60 -14.95 -9.91
CA LYS A 217 19.93 -14.14 -8.73
C LYS A 217 18.75 -14.11 -7.75
N LEU A 218 19.07 -14.03 -6.45
CA LEU A 218 18.14 -13.87 -5.33
C LEU A 218 16.92 -14.83 -5.40
N PRO A 219 17.14 -16.17 -5.42
CA PRO A 219 16.05 -17.13 -5.59
C PRO A 219 14.97 -17.03 -4.50
N GLN A 220 15.36 -16.84 -3.24
CA GLN A 220 14.42 -16.70 -2.12
C GLN A 220 13.54 -15.44 -2.24
N LEU A 221 14.13 -14.32 -2.68
CA LEU A 221 13.37 -13.10 -2.96
C LEU A 221 12.37 -13.31 -4.11
N ARG A 222 12.73 -14.11 -5.10
CA ARG A 222 11.82 -14.44 -6.21
C ARG A 222 10.67 -15.32 -5.76
N ASP A 223 10.90 -16.26 -4.84
CA ASP A 223 9.83 -17.02 -4.21
C ASP A 223 8.88 -16.09 -3.44
N ALA A 224 9.43 -15.15 -2.66
CA ALA A 224 8.64 -14.14 -1.95
C ALA A 224 7.83 -13.25 -2.92
N LEU A 225 8.42 -12.80 -4.02
CA LEU A 225 7.72 -12.05 -5.06
C LEU A 225 6.57 -12.86 -5.70
N GLY A 226 6.63 -14.19 -5.69
CA GLY A 226 5.52 -15.06 -6.12
C GLY A 226 4.24 -14.81 -5.33
N ILE A 227 4.36 -14.44 -4.06
CA ILE A 227 3.24 -14.13 -3.15
C ILE A 227 2.66 -12.74 -3.44
N ALA A 228 3.52 -11.76 -3.75
CA ALA A 228 3.13 -10.37 -3.95
C ALA A 228 2.68 -10.03 -5.38
N VAL A 229 3.20 -10.74 -6.39
CA VAL A 229 3.03 -10.40 -7.81
C VAL A 229 2.04 -11.35 -8.50
N GLY A 230 0.97 -10.78 -9.05
CA GLY A 230 -0.07 -11.52 -9.78
C GLY A 230 0.46 -12.23 -11.03
N ALA A 231 -0.21 -13.33 -11.42
CA ALA A 231 0.22 -14.17 -12.55
C ALA A 231 0.45 -13.41 -13.88
N PRO A 232 -0.42 -12.47 -14.33
CA PRO A 232 -0.18 -11.69 -15.55
C PRO A 232 1.12 -10.88 -15.47
N PHE A 233 1.38 -10.26 -14.32
CA PHE A 233 2.58 -9.46 -14.10
C PHE A 233 3.84 -10.31 -14.06
N ARG A 234 3.80 -11.51 -13.46
CA ARG A 234 4.93 -12.46 -13.48
C ARG A 234 5.29 -12.90 -14.89
N ALA A 235 4.29 -13.17 -15.73
CA ALA A 235 4.51 -13.51 -17.13
C ALA A 235 5.19 -12.36 -17.90
N ALA A 236 4.73 -11.13 -17.67
CA ALA A 236 5.29 -9.95 -18.31
C ALA A 236 6.72 -9.63 -17.83
N LEU A 237 7.02 -9.75 -16.53
CA LEU A 237 8.37 -9.61 -15.99
C LEU A 237 9.35 -10.64 -16.56
N LYS A 238 8.88 -11.87 -16.82
CA LYS A 238 9.69 -12.89 -17.50
C LYS A 238 10.00 -12.50 -18.93
N ALA A 239 8.99 -12.04 -19.68
CA ALA A 239 9.13 -11.69 -21.10
C ALA A 239 9.99 -10.44 -21.32
N HIS A 240 9.80 -9.39 -20.51
CA HIS A 240 10.38 -8.07 -20.74
C HIS A 240 11.58 -7.75 -19.84
N CYS A 241 11.67 -8.36 -18.65
CA CYS A 241 12.73 -8.08 -17.69
C CYS A 241 13.66 -9.28 -17.44
N LYS A 242 13.39 -10.44 -18.06
CA LYS A 242 14.13 -11.71 -17.84
C LYS A 242 14.12 -12.18 -16.38
N ILE A 243 13.06 -11.86 -15.64
CA ILE A 243 12.86 -12.27 -14.24
C ILE A 243 11.80 -13.37 -14.19
N SER A 244 12.19 -14.59 -13.80
CA SER A 244 11.24 -15.72 -13.66
C SER A 244 10.80 -15.89 -12.22
N ILE A 245 9.62 -15.39 -11.89
CA ILE A 245 9.02 -15.49 -10.55
C ILE A 245 8.13 -16.76 -10.48
N PRO A 246 8.42 -17.73 -9.60
CA PRO A 246 7.62 -18.93 -9.47
C PRO A 246 6.20 -18.62 -8.95
N ALA A 247 5.29 -19.59 -9.11
CA ALA A 247 4.00 -19.51 -8.45
C ALA A 247 4.16 -19.77 -6.94
N PRO A 248 3.41 -19.05 -6.09
CA PRO A 248 3.39 -19.30 -4.66
C PRO A 248 2.79 -20.67 -4.35
#